data_AF-A0A960UPT1-F1
#
_entry.id   AF-A0A960UPT1-F1
#
_cell.length_a   1.000
_cell.length_b   1.000
_cell.length_c   1.000
_cell.angle_alpha   90.00
_cell.angle_beta   90.00
_cell.angle_gamma   90.00
#
_symmetry.space_group_name_H-M   'P 1'
#
loop_
_entity.id
_entity.type
_entity.pdbx_description
1 polymer ?
#
loop_
_entity_poly.entity_id
_entity_poly.type
_entity_poly.pdbx_seq_one_letter_code
_entity_poly.pdbx_strand_id
1 'polypeptide(L)'
;DCLIILTTVEGFLVDGKRMGLVEHANRDLLRHAGGPTGPGSGGMRTKMEAGRLGQRVGHFTAILPGRHERPVQALFEGEDLGTLVPPLEAAQQMAARKKWILYVPGEGKLRVDAGARRALLERGASLLSAGVVACEGQFRQGDVVEILDSDDSVLARGLSSIPSSELTDLIGADKTESREAVHRDNLILDPH
;
A
#
# COMPACT_ATOMS: atom_id res chain seq x y z
N ASP A 1 6.21 -15.74 -2.04
CA ASP A 1 6.31 -14.44 -2.75
C ASP A 1 7.35 -13.53 -2.11
N CYS A 2 8.11 -12.81 -2.92
CA CYS A 2 9.13 -11.84 -2.48
C CYS A 2 9.06 -10.57 -3.34
N LEU A 3 9.03 -9.40 -2.70
CA LEU A 3 9.21 -8.09 -3.33
C LEU A 3 10.70 -7.75 -3.29
N ILE A 4 11.33 -7.53 -4.44
CA ILE A 4 12.74 -7.12 -4.52
C ILE A 4 12.80 -5.66 -4.95
N ILE A 5 13.43 -4.82 -4.13
CA ILE A 5 13.67 -3.41 -4.42
C ILE A 5 15.16 -3.18 -4.60
N LEU A 6 15.56 -2.86 -5.82
CA LEU A 6 16.94 -2.47 -6.12
C LEU A 6 17.16 -0.98 -5.79
N THR A 7 18.25 -0.67 -5.12
CA THR A 7 18.57 0.69 -4.68
C THR A 7 20.04 1.06 -4.91
N THR A 8 20.38 2.34 -4.80
CA THR A 8 21.74 2.86 -4.98
C THR A 8 22.59 2.77 -3.71
N VAL A 9 22.00 2.43 -2.57
CA VAL A 9 22.66 2.28 -1.27
C VAL A 9 22.79 0.80 -0.88
N GLU A 10 23.58 0.51 0.15
CA GLU A 10 23.84 -0.87 0.59
C GLU A 10 22.65 -1.55 1.27
N GLY A 11 21.65 -0.80 1.72
CA GLY A 11 20.49 -1.30 2.45
C GLY A 11 19.91 -0.22 3.37
N PHE A 12 19.04 -0.63 4.29
CA PHE A 12 18.54 0.22 5.36
C PHE A 12 19.61 0.42 6.42
N LEU A 13 19.91 1.68 6.74
CA LEU A 13 20.94 2.06 7.70
C LEU A 13 20.31 2.58 9.00
N VAL A 14 20.82 2.11 10.14
CA VAL A 14 20.54 2.64 11.48
C VAL A 14 21.87 3.05 12.09
N ASP A 15 21.98 4.33 12.45
CA ASP A 15 23.20 4.92 13.02
C ASP A 15 24.47 4.64 12.20
N GLY A 16 24.32 4.72 10.88
CA GLY A 16 25.40 4.49 9.90
C GLY A 16 25.73 3.02 9.64
N LYS A 17 25.05 2.06 10.29
CA LYS A 17 25.25 0.62 10.08
C LYS A 17 24.10 0.01 9.30
N ARG A 18 24.42 -0.84 8.32
CA ARG A 18 23.42 -1.61 7.58
C ARG A 18 22.76 -2.65 8.49
N MET A 19 21.44 -2.69 8.47
CA MET A 19 20.66 -3.77 9.06
C MET A 19 20.43 -4.86 8.00
N GLY A 20 21.03 -6.04 8.17
CA GLY A 20 20.82 -7.17 7.27
C GLY A 20 19.42 -7.79 7.38
N LEU A 21 18.82 -7.75 8.57
CA LEU A 21 17.50 -8.29 8.86
C LEU A 21 16.68 -7.29 9.68
N VAL A 22 15.41 -7.13 9.32
CA VAL A 22 14.42 -6.31 10.03
C VAL A 22 13.20 -7.18 10.33
N GLU A 23 13.20 -7.83 11.48
CA GLU A 23 12.10 -8.72 11.93
C GLU A 23 10.79 -7.95 12.17
N HIS A 24 10.91 -6.68 12.58
CA HIS A 24 9.77 -5.81 12.87
C HIS A 24 9.99 -4.40 12.31
N ALA A 25 9.44 -4.12 11.13
CA ALA A 25 9.46 -2.79 10.53
C ALA A 25 8.38 -1.89 11.16
N ASN A 26 8.55 -1.54 12.44
CA ASN A 26 7.64 -0.65 13.16
C ASN A 26 7.91 0.84 12.87
N ARG A 27 6.99 1.71 13.28
CA ARG A 27 7.10 3.16 13.01
C ARG A 27 8.35 3.77 13.63
N ASP A 28 8.76 3.33 14.82
CA ASP A 28 9.95 3.85 15.50
C ASP A 28 11.23 3.53 14.72
N LEU A 29 11.37 2.29 14.23
CA LEU A 29 12.49 1.89 13.39
C LEU A 29 12.52 2.70 12.08
N LEU A 30 11.36 2.90 11.45
CA LEU A 30 11.23 3.67 10.21
C LEU A 30 11.64 5.15 10.36
N ARG A 31 11.74 5.69 11.60
CA ARG A 31 12.27 7.04 11.84
C ARG A 31 13.73 7.17 11.41
N HIS A 32 14.52 6.10 11.49
CA HIS A 32 15.92 6.06 11.03
C HIS A 32 16.04 6.14 9.51
N ALA A 33 14.96 5.91 8.76
CA ALA A 33 14.94 6.01 7.30
C ALA A 33 14.98 7.46 6.77
N GLY A 34 15.18 8.46 7.64
CA GLY A 34 15.11 9.90 7.36
C GLY A 34 16.44 10.68 7.33
N GLY A 35 17.57 10.04 7.02
CA GLY A 35 18.89 10.69 6.87
C GLY A 35 19.08 11.55 5.60
N PRO A 36 20.16 12.35 5.49
CA PRO A 36 20.12 13.75 5.06
C PRO A 36 19.58 14.00 3.65
N THR A 37 18.84 15.10 3.56
CA THR A 37 18.25 15.72 2.38
C THR A 37 19.26 15.87 1.23
N GLY A 38 19.14 14.97 0.27
CA GLY A 38 19.52 15.14 -1.13
C GLY A 38 18.38 14.65 -2.04
N PRO A 39 18.47 14.82 -3.36
CA PRO A 39 17.51 14.23 -4.30
C PRO A 39 17.45 12.71 -4.06
N GLY A 40 16.32 12.21 -3.53
CA GLY A 40 16.16 10.79 -3.17
C GLY A 40 16.08 10.45 -1.67
N SER A 41 16.06 11.44 -0.76
CA SER A 41 15.88 11.23 0.70
C SER A 41 14.52 10.62 1.10
N GLY A 42 13.48 10.72 0.25
CA GLY A 42 12.24 9.94 0.42
C GLY A 42 12.39 8.44 0.09
N GLY A 43 13.48 8.05 -0.56
CA GLY A 43 13.65 6.74 -1.15
C GLY A 43 13.71 5.61 -0.14
N MET A 44 14.43 5.75 0.98
CA MET A 44 14.56 4.65 1.95
C MET A 44 13.31 4.48 2.79
N ARG A 45 12.67 5.59 3.21
CA ARG A 45 11.40 5.52 3.95
C ARG A 45 10.34 4.79 3.15
N THR A 46 10.15 5.11 1.86
CA THR A 46 9.18 4.41 1.00
C THR A 46 9.50 2.92 0.85
N LYS A 47 10.78 2.54 0.75
CA LYS A 47 11.19 1.12 0.66
C LYS A 47 10.88 0.37 1.95
N MET A 48 11.15 0.98 3.09
CA MET A 48 10.85 0.41 4.40
C MET A 48 9.36 0.34 4.69
N GLU A 49 8.56 1.31 4.24
CA GLU A 49 7.10 1.22 4.28
C GLU A 49 6.59 0.05 3.41
N ALA A 50 7.16 -0.15 2.22
CA ALA A 50 6.82 -1.30 1.39
C ALA A 50 7.15 -2.64 2.08
N GLY A 51 8.30 -2.69 2.77
CA GLY A 51 8.71 -3.83 3.61
C GLY A 51 7.76 -4.07 4.79
N ARG A 52 7.41 -3.02 5.54
CA ARG A 52 6.42 -3.05 6.64
C ARG A 52 5.07 -3.57 6.17
N LEU A 53 4.62 -3.10 5.01
CA LEU A 53 3.38 -3.54 4.38
C LEU A 53 3.46 -5.02 3.99
N GLY A 54 4.54 -5.42 3.33
CA GLY A 54 4.80 -6.82 2.93
C GLY A 54 4.80 -7.76 4.13
N GLN A 55 5.35 -7.27 5.24
CA GLN A 55 5.37 -7.94 6.53
C GLN A 55 3.98 -8.35 7.03
N ARG A 56 2.99 -7.47 6.83
CA ARG A 56 1.60 -7.64 7.29
C ARG A 56 0.77 -8.46 6.32
N VAL A 57 1.08 -8.40 5.02
CA VAL A 57 0.33 -9.12 3.96
C VAL A 57 1.00 -10.42 3.51
N GLY A 58 2.00 -10.88 4.25
CA GLY A 58 2.52 -12.25 4.18
C GLY A 58 3.52 -12.50 3.05
N HIS A 59 4.27 -11.48 2.63
CA HIS A 59 5.39 -11.71 1.71
C HIS A 59 6.69 -11.08 2.18
N PHE A 60 7.78 -11.67 1.70
CA PHE A 60 9.11 -11.22 1.97
C PHE A 60 9.40 -9.93 1.20
N THR A 61 10.22 -9.04 1.76
CA THR A 61 10.77 -7.89 1.02
C THR A 61 12.29 -7.86 1.16
N ALA A 62 13.00 -7.70 0.05
CA ALA A 62 14.45 -7.56 0.00
C ALA A 62 14.84 -6.21 -0.61
N ILE A 63 15.58 -5.39 0.12
CA ILE A 63 16.15 -4.13 -0.35
C ILE A 63 17.62 -4.37 -0.65
N LEU A 64 17.99 -4.41 -1.93
CA LEU A 64 19.32 -4.84 -2.37
C LEU A 64 20.06 -3.72 -3.10
N PRO A 65 21.40 -3.64 -2.98
CA PRO A 65 22.22 -2.73 -3.77
C PRO A 65 22.18 -3.13 -5.24
N GLY A 66 21.53 -2.32 -6.07
CA GLY A 66 21.37 -2.56 -7.51
C GLY A 66 22.65 -2.43 -8.33
N ARG A 67 23.74 -1.94 -7.74
CA ARG A 67 25.08 -1.91 -8.34
C ARG A 67 25.89 -3.19 -8.09
N HIS A 68 25.40 -4.09 -7.24
CA HIS A 68 25.98 -5.41 -7.09
C HIS A 68 25.86 -6.18 -8.42
N GLU A 69 26.81 -7.07 -8.72
CA GLU A 69 26.84 -7.78 -10.01
C GLU A 69 25.65 -8.75 -10.15
N ARG A 70 25.31 -9.45 -9.06
CA ARG A 70 24.27 -10.50 -9.05
C ARG A 70 23.37 -10.44 -7.80
N PRO A 71 22.72 -9.29 -7.50
CA PRO A 71 22.03 -9.07 -6.23
C PRO A 71 20.91 -10.08 -5.97
N VAL A 72 20.15 -10.44 -7.01
CA VAL A 72 19.04 -11.40 -6.88
C VAL A 72 19.57 -12.81 -6.63
N GLN A 73 20.64 -13.23 -7.31
CA GLN A 73 21.24 -14.54 -7.08
C GLN A 73 21.82 -14.63 -5.66
N ALA A 74 22.59 -13.62 -5.24
CA ALA A 74 23.17 -13.51 -3.90
C ALA A 74 22.10 -13.67 -2.79
N LEU A 75 20.93 -13.03 -2.96
CA LEU A 75 19.79 -13.20 -2.06
C LEU A 75 19.36 -14.67 -1.92
N PHE A 76 19.20 -15.39 -3.04
CA PHE A 76 18.76 -16.79 -3.02
C PHE A 76 19.86 -17.77 -2.59
N GLU A 77 21.13 -17.37 -2.70
CA GLU A 77 22.28 -18.11 -2.17
C GLU A 77 22.51 -17.87 -0.67
N GLY A 78 21.75 -16.95 -0.06
CA GLY A 78 21.84 -16.65 1.37
C GLY A 78 23.02 -15.76 1.73
N GLU A 79 23.58 -15.03 0.77
CA GLU A 79 24.64 -14.06 1.03
C GLU A 79 24.11 -12.89 1.88
N ASP A 80 24.96 -12.38 2.79
CA ASP A 80 24.62 -11.19 3.58
C ASP A 80 24.71 -9.92 2.73
N LEU A 81 23.65 -9.65 1.96
CA LEU A 81 23.54 -8.52 1.05
C LEU A 81 22.23 -7.76 1.29
N GLY A 82 22.30 -6.43 1.43
CA GLY A 82 21.09 -5.61 1.51
C GLY A 82 20.40 -5.62 2.87
N THR A 83 19.08 -5.49 2.85
CA THR A 83 18.22 -5.60 4.04
C THR A 83 17.03 -6.49 3.71
N LEU A 84 16.79 -7.46 4.58
CA LEU A 84 15.68 -8.41 4.47
C LEU A 84 14.58 -8.08 5.48
N VAL A 85 13.33 -8.11 5.03
CA VAL A 85 12.14 -7.85 5.83
C VAL A 85 11.20 -9.05 5.67
N PRO A 86 11.29 -10.07 6.54
CA PRO A 86 10.49 -11.29 6.45
C PRO A 86 9.04 -11.04 6.87
N PRO A 87 8.05 -11.80 6.35
CA PRO A 87 6.67 -11.70 6.80
C PRO A 87 6.52 -12.04 8.29
N LEU A 88 5.52 -11.45 8.94
CA LEU A 88 5.13 -11.85 10.29
C LEU A 88 4.47 -13.24 10.23
N GLU A 89 4.70 -14.09 11.23
CA GLU A 89 4.12 -15.45 11.27
C GLU A 89 2.59 -15.46 11.20
N ALA A 90 1.95 -14.42 11.74
CA ALA A 90 0.49 -14.24 11.72
C ALA A 90 -0.06 -13.65 10.40
N ALA A 91 0.79 -13.35 9.41
CA ALA A 91 0.37 -12.68 8.20
C ALA A 91 -0.47 -13.60 7.30
N GLN A 92 -1.68 -13.17 6.97
CA GLN A 92 -2.56 -13.92 6.08
C GLN A 92 -2.07 -13.85 4.63
N GLN A 93 -2.09 -14.98 3.92
CA GLN A 93 -1.76 -15.03 2.50
C GLN A 93 -2.83 -14.29 1.68
N MET A 94 -2.43 -13.14 1.14
CA MET A 94 -3.28 -12.30 0.32
C MET A 94 -3.11 -12.61 -1.17
N ALA A 95 -4.20 -12.56 -1.93
CA ALA A 95 -4.16 -12.74 -3.39
C ALA A 95 -3.27 -11.68 -4.06
N ALA A 96 -2.47 -12.09 -5.06
CA ALA A 96 -1.49 -11.23 -5.75
C ALA A 96 -2.09 -9.92 -6.29
N ARG A 97 -3.32 -9.97 -6.82
CA ARG A 97 -4.05 -8.79 -7.33
C ARG A 97 -4.29 -7.75 -6.23
N LYS A 98 -4.69 -8.18 -5.02
CA LYS A 98 -4.93 -7.28 -3.89
C LYS A 98 -3.61 -6.69 -3.35
N LYS A 99 -2.52 -7.48 -3.35
CA LYS A 99 -1.17 -6.98 -3.05
C LYS A 99 -0.77 -5.87 -4.03
N TRP A 100 -0.99 -6.05 -5.33
CA TRP A 100 -0.67 -5.03 -6.34
C TRP A 100 -1.44 -3.72 -6.10
N ILE A 101 -2.75 -3.78 -5.84
CA ILE A 101 -3.57 -2.61 -5.51
C ILE A 101 -3.01 -1.83 -4.32
N LEU A 102 -2.52 -2.54 -3.31
CA LEU A 102 -1.97 -1.94 -2.09
C LEU A 102 -0.70 -1.12 -2.36
N TYR A 103 0.15 -1.59 -3.28
CA TYR A 103 1.44 -0.97 -3.60
C TYR A 103 1.37 0.18 -4.59
N VAL A 104 0.38 0.18 -5.48
CA VAL A 104 0.23 1.22 -6.49
C VAL A 104 -0.24 2.53 -5.83
N PRO A 105 0.38 3.68 -6.14
CA PRO A 105 -0.12 4.98 -5.69
C PRO A 105 -1.56 5.21 -6.14
N GLY A 106 -2.38 5.80 -5.27
CA GLY A 106 -3.74 6.18 -5.64
C GLY A 106 -3.77 7.43 -6.51
N GLU A 107 -4.61 7.42 -7.55
CA GLU A 107 -4.87 8.55 -8.45
C GLU A 107 -6.04 9.44 -7.96
N GLY A 108 -6.77 8.99 -6.93
CA GLY A 108 -7.88 9.71 -6.35
C GLY A 108 -8.24 9.25 -4.94
N LYS A 109 -9.11 10.02 -4.31
CA LYS A 109 -9.54 9.85 -2.92
C LYS A 109 -11.06 9.87 -2.82
N LEU A 110 -11.63 8.87 -2.18
CA LEU A 110 -13.06 8.72 -1.93
C LEU A 110 -13.32 8.78 -0.42
N ARG A 111 -14.00 9.84 0.05
CA ARG A 111 -14.46 9.90 1.44
C ARG A 111 -15.79 9.17 1.56
N VAL A 112 -15.95 8.35 2.59
CA VAL A 112 -17.16 7.54 2.75
C VAL A 112 -17.92 7.87 4.04
N ASP A 113 -19.24 7.66 4.02
CA ASP A 113 -20.06 7.82 5.21
C ASP A 113 -19.85 6.68 6.22
N ALA A 114 -20.44 6.83 7.42
CA ALA A 114 -20.34 5.83 8.48
C ALA A 114 -20.96 4.47 8.12
N GLY A 115 -21.98 4.45 7.25
CA GLY A 115 -22.64 3.24 6.78
C GLY A 115 -21.77 2.43 5.83
N ALA A 116 -21.13 3.10 4.87
CA ALA A 116 -20.15 2.54 3.95
C ALA A 116 -18.90 2.07 4.70
N ARG A 117 -18.35 2.88 5.62
CA ARG A 117 -17.24 2.46 6.50
C ARG A 117 -17.55 1.14 7.20
N ARG A 118 -18.75 1.02 7.80
CA ARG A 118 -19.19 -0.19 8.48
C ARG A 118 -19.35 -1.37 7.52
N ALA A 119 -19.92 -1.13 6.34
CA ALA A 119 -20.08 -2.15 5.30
C ALA A 119 -18.74 -2.75 4.85
N LEU A 120 -17.74 -1.89 4.69
CA LEU A 120 -16.39 -2.29 4.29
C LEU A 120 -15.70 -3.10 5.39
N LEU A 121 -15.71 -2.60 6.62
CA LEU A 121 -15.00 -3.22 7.74
C LEU A 121 -15.66 -4.52 8.24
N GLU A 122 -16.97 -4.52 8.42
CA GLU A 122 -17.67 -5.61 9.12
C GLU A 122 -18.20 -6.68 8.14
N ARG A 123 -18.50 -6.31 6.89
CA ARG A 123 -19.16 -7.20 5.93
C ARG A 123 -18.32 -7.55 4.70
N GLY A 124 -17.17 -6.90 4.50
CA GLY A 124 -16.37 -7.07 3.28
C GLY A 124 -17.17 -6.75 2.00
N ALA A 125 -18.08 -5.78 2.08
CA ALA A 125 -18.94 -5.40 0.97
C ALA A 125 -18.19 -4.59 -0.11
N SER A 126 -18.79 -4.43 -1.28
CA SER A 126 -18.37 -3.44 -2.27
C SER A 126 -18.68 -2.03 -1.78
N LEU A 127 -17.94 -1.04 -2.26
CA LEU A 127 -18.29 0.37 -2.07
C LEU A 127 -19.29 0.80 -3.14
N LEU A 128 -20.45 1.28 -2.71
CA LEU A 128 -21.46 1.88 -3.57
C LEU A 128 -21.32 3.41 -3.59
N SER A 129 -21.64 4.04 -4.72
CA SER A 129 -21.60 5.50 -4.86
C SER A 129 -22.50 6.22 -3.85
N ALA A 130 -23.63 5.63 -3.45
CA ALA A 130 -24.51 6.16 -2.40
C ALA A 130 -23.84 6.31 -1.02
N GLY A 131 -22.71 5.65 -0.80
CA GLY A 131 -21.92 5.75 0.43
C GLY A 131 -20.70 6.66 0.32
N VAL A 132 -20.46 7.27 -0.85
CA VAL A 132 -19.37 8.22 -1.10
C VAL A 132 -19.88 9.64 -0.83
N VAL A 133 -19.19 10.38 0.03
CA VAL A 133 -19.56 11.76 0.41
C VAL A 133 -18.70 12.81 -0.27
N ALA A 134 -17.51 12.44 -0.74
CA ALA A 134 -16.66 13.29 -1.57
C ALA A 134 -15.75 12.46 -2.46
N CYS A 135 -15.42 13.02 -3.62
CA CYS A 135 -14.47 12.46 -4.59
C CYS A 135 -13.44 13.55 -4.92
N GLU A 136 -12.15 13.24 -4.76
CA GLU A 136 -11.03 14.11 -5.09
C GLU A 136 -10.08 13.41 -6.07
N GLY A 137 -9.43 14.19 -6.94
CA GLY A 137 -8.53 13.67 -7.98
C GLY A 137 -9.23 13.39 -9.31
N GLN A 138 -8.45 13.04 -10.33
CA GLN A 138 -8.93 12.68 -11.66
C GLN A 138 -8.47 11.26 -11.99
N PHE A 139 -9.42 10.35 -12.05
CA PHE A 139 -9.16 8.94 -12.31
C PHE A 139 -10.22 8.35 -13.24
N ARG A 140 -9.83 7.26 -13.89
CA ARG A 140 -10.64 6.44 -14.80
C ARG A 140 -11.04 5.14 -14.14
N GLN A 141 -11.92 4.40 -14.80
CA GLN A 141 -12.18 3.02 -14.44
C GLN A 141 -10.89 2.21 -14.48
N GLY A 142 -10.63 1.43 -13.42
CA GLY A 142 -9.45 0.60 -13.25
C GLY A 142 -8.28 1.28 -12.53
N ASP A 143 -8.33 2.59 -12.32
CA ASP A 143 -7.31 3.29 -11.54
C ASP A 143 -7.47 3.02 -10.04
N VAL A 144 -6.36 3.04 -9.30
CA VAL A 144 -6.37 2.86 -7.85
C VAL A 144 -6.85 4.14 -7.17
N VAL A 145 -7.78 4.00 -6.24
CA VAL A 145 -8.27 5.08 -5.39
C VAL A 145 -8.10 4.73 -3.91
N GLU A 146 -7.79 5.73 -3.09
CA GLU A 146 -7.78 5.62 -1.64
C GLU A 146 -9.19 5.90 -1.10
N ILE A 147 -9.65 5.07 -0.18
CA ILE A 147 -10.94 5.21 0.48
C ILE A 147 -10.66 5.71 1.89
N LEU A 148 -11.16 6.88 2.23
CA LEU A 148 -10.93 7.53 3.52
C LEU A 148 -12.19 7.51 4.38
N ASP A 149 -11.99 7.38 5.69
CA ASP A 149 -13.07 7.61 6.65
C ASP A 149 -13.23 9.10 6.99
N SER A 150 -14.07 9.38 7.99
CA SER A 150 -14.38 10.75 8.45
C SER A 150 -13.16 11.49 9.01
N ASP A 151 -12.12 10.77 9.40
CA ASP A 151 -10.95 11.31 10.09
C ASP A 151 -9.77 11.50 9.12
N ASP A 152 -10.04 11.49 7.81
CA ASP A 152 -9.01 11.58 6.75
C ASP A 152 -8.01 10.41 6.76
N SER A 153 -8.35 9.33 7.44
CA SER A 153 -7.51 8.14 7.51
C SER A 153 -7.85 7.17 6.38
N VAL A 154 -6.82 6.65 5.71
CA VAL A 154 -7.00 5.66 4.63
C VAL A 154 -7.53 4.36 5.24
N LEU A 155 -8.80 4.08 4.99
CA LEU A 155 -9.50 2.87 5.43
C LEU A 155 -9.21 1.69 4.51
N ALA A 156 -9.13 1.97 3.21
CA ALA A 156 -9.01 0.97 2.17
C ALA A 156 -8.42 1.56 0.89
N ARG A 157 -8.02 0.68 -0.03
CA ARG A 157 -7.68 1.01 -1.42
C ARG A 157 -8.44 0.09 -2.35
N GLY A 158 -8.71 0.56 -3.56
CA GLY A 158 -9.32 -0.30 -4.57
C GLY A 158 -9.29 0.25 -5.97
N LEU A 159 -9.68 -0.59 -6.94
CA LEU A 159 -9.80 -0.18 -8.34
C LEU A 159 -11.18 0.43 -8.57
N SER A 160 -11.21 1.65 -9.09
CA SER A 160 -12.48 2.32 -9.38
C SER A 160 -13.24 1.57 -10.49
N SER A 161 -14.52 1.30 -10.25
CA SER A 161 -15.43 0.68 -11.23
C SER A 161 -15.99 1.70 -12.23
N ILE A 162 -15.95 3.00 -11.89
CA ILE A 162 -16.43 4.13 -12.72
C ILE A 162 -15.44 5.30 -12.67
N PRO A 163 -15.39 6.19 -13.68
CA PRO A 163 -14.50 7.35 -13.65
C PRO A 163 -14.94 8.39 -12.61
N SER A 164 -13.99 9.20 -12.16
CA SER A 164 -14.19 10.32 -11.22
C SER A 164 -15.31 11.29 -11.62
N SER A 165 -15.43 11.59 -12.91
CA SER A 165 -16.50 12.46 -13.43
C SER A 165 -17.89 11.89 -13.16
N GLU A 166 -18.08 10.60 -13.45
CA GLU A 166 -19.37 9.94 -13.24
C GLU A 166 -19.67 9.73 -11.76
N LEU A 167 -18.65 9.38 -10.97
CA LEU A 167 -18.83 9.24 -9.52
C LEU A 167 -19.23 10.56 -8.88
N THR A 168 -18.68 11.69 -9.35
CA THR A 168 -19.02 13.02 -8.85
C THR A 168 -20.49 13.36 -9.10
N ASP A 169 -21.02 13.02 -10.28
CA ASP A 169 -22.43 13.24 -10.61
C ASP A 169 -23.39 12.38 -9.75
N LEU A 170 -22.93 11.21 -9.31
CA LEU A 170 -23.71 10.29 -8.46
C LEU A 170 -23.69 10.67 -6.97
N ILE A 171 -22.78 11.55 -6.52
CA ILE A 171 -22.73 11.99 -5.12
C ILE A 171 -23.93 12.88 -4.82
N GLY A 172 -24.77 12.45 -3.90
CA GLY A 172 -26.01 13.16 -3.53
C GLY A 172 -27.18 12.91 -4.49
N ALA A 173 -27.00 12.07 -5.52
CA ALA A 173 -28.09 11.60 -6.38
C ALA A 173 -29.03 10.64 -5.64
N ASP A 174 -30.13 10.25 -6.31
CA ASP A 174 -31.06 9.27 -5.77
C ASP A 174 -30.36 7.93 -5.53
N LYS A 175 -30.62 7.28 -4.38
CA LYS A 175 -30.00 5.99 -4.04
C LYS A 175 -30.34 4.87 -5.03
N THR A 176 -31.44 5.00 -5.77
CA THR A 176 -31.83 4.05 -6.83
C THR A 176 -30.89 4.10 -8.04
N GLU A 177 -30.18 5.21 -8.25
CA GLU A 177 -29.17 5.37 -9.30
C GLU A 177 -27.77 4.93 -8.82
N SER A 178 -27.64 4.48 -7.57
CA SER A 178 -26.37 4.08 -7.00
C SER A 178 -25.69 3.01 -7.83
N ARG A 179 -24.44 3.27 -8.20
CA ARG A 179 -23.58 2.30 -8.89
C ARG A 179 -22.54 1.75 -7.92
N GLU A 180 -21.95 0.62 -8.27
CA GLU A 180 -20.78 0.14 -7.58
C GLU A 180 -19.58 1.02 -7.94
N ALA A 181 -19.00 1.69 -6.96
CA ALA A 181 -17.82 2.54 -7.13
C ALA A 181 -16.53 1.71 -7.03
N VAL A 182 -16.48 0.70 -6.17
CA VAL A 182 -15.35 -0.23 -6.05
C VAL A 182 -15.86 -1.63 -5.68
N HIS A 183 -15.60 -2.63 -6.52
CA HIS A 183 -15.96 -4.02 -6.23
C HIS A 183 -15.14 -4.62 -5.08
N ARG A 184 -15.76 -5.40 -4.19
CA ARG A 184 -15.09 -6.04 -3.02
C ARG A 184 -13.85 -6.87 -3.36
N ASP A 185 -13.81 -7.48 -4.54
CA ASP A 185 -12.67 -8.30 -4.99
C ASP A 185 -11.49 -7.44 -5.47
N ASN A 186 -11.77 -6.19 -5.84
CA ASN A 186 -10.78 -5.17 -6.17
C ASN A 186 -10.60 -4.16 -5.04
N LEU A 187 -10.99 -4.52 -3.81
CA LEU A 187 -10.86 -3.70 -2.62
C LEU A 187 -10.01 -4.41 -1.58
N ILE A 188 -9.18 -3.64 -0.90
CA ILE A 188 -8.34 -4.08 0.20
C ILE A 188 -8.41 -3.07 1.34
N LEU A 189 -8.65 -3.55 2.57
CA LEU A 189 -8.56 -2.73 3.77
C LEU A 189 -7.10 -2.40 4.06
N ASP A 190 -6.82 -1.17 4.48
CA ASP A 190 -5.47 -0.77 4.87
C ASP A 190 -5.06 -1.54 6.14
N PRO A 191 -3.97 -2.32 6.12
CA PRO A 191 -3.45 -2.97 7.31
C PRO A 191 -2.73 -1.95 8.20
N HIS A 192 -3.47 -1.23 9.06
CA HIS A 192 -2.95 -0.23 10.02
C HIS A 192 -1.96 -0.77 11.05
#